data_AF-A0A2S7TYS6-F1
#
_entry.id   AF-A0A2S7TYS6-F1
#
_cell.length_a   1.000
_cell.length_b   1.000
_cell.length_c   1.000
_cell.angle_alpha   90.00
_cell.angle_beta   90.00
_cell.angle_gamma   90.00
#
_symmetry.space_group_name_H-M   'P 1'
#
loop_
_entity.id
_entity.type
_entity.pdbx_description
1 polymer ?
#
loop_
_entity_poly.entity_id
_entity_poly.type
_entity_poly.pdbx_seq_one_letter_code
_entity_poly.pdbx_strand_id
1 'polypeptide(L)'
;MNWLILYICLSSGALSAKDYWKHSEQQGLVGACHAFATVALVEAEYWRTTGKFINLSERDLFLRHYSKSFSSSSQMIAHQLKISTQKKLPKDYNEAGHIDHDFALAKKYGIASERELPYNPLFSNGVAMAVKRLRHQRDQLATEASQLKKARQWSDSVAQHKIQQSHEQLKGINKALALPNSTHTRDWTRKWLANYKLRQLKPKTSTQAKSLIISQLTHRPVAVDVTNFTELSSHAQYFSSTYSRHSLVVSHYKPTTDQFTIRSSTHKGSTNVSADALSRGTYQLYYLVKNKASD
;
A
#
# COMPACT_ATOMS: atom_id res chain seq x y z
N MET A 1 28.03 54.38 16.72
CA MET A 1 28.00 52.90 16.65
C MET A 1 26.60 52.48 16.23
N ASN A 2 26.40 52.25 14.94
CA ASN A 2 25.11 51.84 14.37
C ASN A 2 24.98 50.32 14.50
N TRP A 3 24.00 49.87 15.28
CA TRP A 3 23.59 48.48 15.33
C TRP A 3 22.72 48.17 14.10
N LEU A 4 23.29 47.47 13.13
CA LEU A 4 22.56 46.89 12.01
C LEU A 4 21.83 45.64 12.54
N ILE A 5 20.52 45.74 12.76
CA ILE A 5 19.67 44.59 13.07
C ILE A 5 19.42 43.85 11.74
N LEU A 6 20.11 42.73 11.57
CA LEU A 6 19.94 41.81 10.45
C LEU A 6 18.62 41.04 10.66
N TYR A 7 17.53 41.48 10.01
CA TYR A 7 16.31 40.69 9.88
C TYR A 7 16.59 39.50 8.95
N ILE A 8 16.97 38.36 9.52
CA ILE A 8 16.94 37.09 8.81
C ILE A 8 15.47 36.72 8.65
N CYS A 9 14.89 37.07 7.51
CA CYS A 9 13.66 36.47 7.03
C CYS A 9 13.93 34.98 6.77
N LEU A 10 13.77 34.15 7.81
CA LEU A 10 13.55 32.71 7.67
C LEU A 10 12.21 32.55 6.95
N SER A 11 12.22 32.68 5.63
CA SER A 11 11.17 32.12 4.81
C SER A 11 11.15 30.64 5.15
N SER A 12 10.07 30.21 5.81
CA SER A 12 9.71 28.81 5.94
C SER A 12 9.32 28.33 4.54
N GLY A 13 10.32 28.23 3.67
CA GLY A 13 10.21 27.56 2.39
C GLY A 13 9.75 26.17 2.72
N ALA A 14 8.48 25.88 2.42
CA ALA A 14 7.92 24.56 2.57
C ALA A 14 8.89 23.61 1.90
N LEU A 15 9.60 22.83 2.71
CA LEU A 15 10.56 21.85 2.21
C LEU A 15 9.81 21.04 1.14
N SER A 16 10.33 21.08 -0.09
CA SER A 16 9.66 20.46 -1.23
C SER A 16 9.61 18.95 -1.03
N ALA A 17 8.41 18.37 -1.04
CA ALA A 17 8.16 16.94 -0.82
C ALA A 17 8.81 16.00 -1.87
N LYS A 18 9.72 16.51 -2.69
CA LYS A 18 10.39 15.79 -3.77
C LYS A 18 11.40 14.74 -3.29
N ASP A 19 11.82 14.76 -2.02
CA ASP A 19 12.93 13.90 -1.54
C ASP A 19 12.63 12.99 -0.34
N TYR A 20 11.45 13.05 0.29
CA TYR A 20 11.21 12.31 1.56
C TYR A 20 11.20 10.77 1.46
N TRP A 21 11.04 10.17 0.28
CA TRP A 21 10.92 8.72 0.06
C TRP A 21 12.20 8.22 -0.60
N LYS A 22 13.00 7.45 0.15
CA LYS A 22 14.28 6.89 -0.32
C LYS A 22 14.19 5.42 -0.72
N HIS A 23 12.98 4.89 -0.75
CA HIS A 23 12.71 3.47 -0.93
C HIS A 23 12.95 3.06 -2.38
N SER A 24 13.46 1.84 -2.54
CA SER A 24 13.68 1.18 -3.83
C SER A 24 12.67 0.05 -4.07
N GLU A 25 11.81 -0.20 -3.09
CA GLU A 25 10.88 -1.30 -2.98
C GLU A 25 9.76 -1.16 -4.02
N GLN A 26 9.35 -2.30 -4.57
CA GLN A 26 8.29 -2.40 -5.58
C GLN A 26 7.30 -3.46 -5.15
N GLN A 27 6.01 -3.22 -5.33
CA GLN A 27 4.96 -4.17 -4.91
C GLN A 27 5.04 -5.52 -5.65
N GLY A 28 5.74 -5.56 -6.80
CA GLY A 28 5.82 -6.74 -7.64
C GLY A 28 4.44 -7.18 -8.12
N LEU A 29 4.17 -8.49 -8.11
CA LEU A 29 2.91 -9.07 -8.59
C LEU A 29 1.82 -9.16 -7.51
N VAL A 30 1.92 -8.36 -6.45
CA VAL A 30 1.00 -8.31 -5.31
C VAL A 30 0.13 -7.06 -5.41
N GLY A 31 -1.14 -7.17 -5.04
CA GLY A 31 -2.10 -6.07 -5.03
C GLY A 31 -1.86 -4.99 -3.96
N ALA A 32 -0.62 -4.69 -3.58
CA ALA A 32 -0.28 -3.90 -2.38
C ALA A 32 -0.19 -2.37 -2.58
N CYS A 33 -0.59 -1.82 -3.74
CA CYS A 33 -0.41 -0.39 -4.06
C CYS A 33 -1.01 0.55 -3.00
N HIS A 34 -2.13 0.20 -2.38
CA HIS A 34 -2.77 0.97 -1.32
C HIS A 34 -1.91 1.03 -0.05
N ALA A 35 -1.25 -0.06 0.33
CA ALA A 35 -0.34 -0.09 1.47
C ALA A 35 0.89 0.77 1.20
N PHE A 36 1.48 0.63 0.01
CA PHE A 36 2.61 1.45 -0.41
C PHE A 36 2.26 2.93 -0.44
N ALA A 37 1.12 3.31 -1.02
CA ALA A 37 0.67 4.70 -1.06
C ALA A 37 0.36 5.26 0.35
N THR A 38 -0.17 4.43 1.25
CA THR A 38 -0.42 4.81 2.65
C THR A 38 0.88 5.08 3.39
N VAL A 39 1.85 4.17 3.29
CA VAL A 39 3.18 4.35 3.88
C VAL A 39 3.83 5.61 3.30
N ALA A 40 3.76 5.80 1.99
CA ALA A 40 4.27 6.99 1.32
C ALA A 40 3.64 8.28 1.81
N LEU A 41 2.33 8.30 2.02
CA LEU A 41 1.66 9.48 2.56
C LEU A 41 2.11 9.79 4.00
N VAL A 42 2.30 8.76 4.83
CA VAL A 42 2.74 8.89 6.22
C VAL A 42 4.16 9.44 6.31
N GLU A 43 5.10 8.88 5.56
CA GLU A 43 6.48 9.34 5.52
C GLU A 43 6.60 10.78 5.01
N ALA A 44 5.80 11.10 4.00
CA ALA A 44 5.71 12.44 3.44
C ALA A 44 5.33 13.48 4.47
N GLU A 45 4.28 13.18 5.22
CA GLU A 45 3.75 14.07 6.23
C GLU A 45 4.70 14.18 7.43
N TYR A 46 5.36 13.07 7.80
CA TYR A 46 6.39 13.10 8.84
C TYR A 46 7.55 14.01 8.45
N TRP A 47 8.07 13.86 7.24
CA TRP A 47 9.14 14.71 6.75
C TRP A 47 8.71 16.17 6.63
N ARG A 48 7.51 16.44 6.10
CA ARG A 48 6.97 17.80 6.00
C ARG A 48 6.88 18.50 7.36
N THR A 49 6.51 17.77 8.41
CA THR A 49 6.27 18.34 9.74
C THR A 49 7.49 18.38 10.64
N THR A 50 8.54 17.62 10.32
CA THR A 50 9.71 17.47 11.20
C THR A 50 11.06 17.74 10.52
N GLY A 51 11.10 17.77 9.19
CA GLY A 51 12.32 17.76 8.39
C GLY A 51 13.10 16.43 8.45
N LYS A 52 12.59 15.41 9.16
CA LYS A 52 13.28 14.14 9.38
C LYS A 52 12.74 13.04 8.47
N PHE A 53 13.61 12.12 8.10
CA PHE A 53 13.25 10.92 7.34
C PHE A 53 12.83 9.80 8.28
N ILE A 54 11.86 9.01 7.83
CA ILE A 54 11.55 7.69 8.38
C ILE A 54 11.37 6.74 7.21
N ASN A 55 11.78 5.50 7.41
CA ASN A 55 11.68 4.43 6.42
C ASN A 55 10.85 3.29 7.04
N LEU A 56 9.60 3.21 6.62
CA LEU A 56 8.54 2.35 7.13
C LEU A 56 8.29 1.17 6.18
N SER A 57 7.98 0.02 6.77
CA SER A 57 7.79 -1.21 6.03
C SER A 57 6.42 -1.29 5.37
N GLU A 58 6.37 -1.29 4.04
CA GLU A 58 5.16 -1.58 3.29
C GLU A 58 4.75 -3.05 3.45
N ARG A 59 5.73 -3.94 3.70
CA ARG A 59 5.47 -5.34 4.05
C ARG A 59 4.62 -5.44 5.30
N ASP A 60 4.95 -4.66 6.34
CA ASP A 60 4.21 -4.70 7.60
C ASP A 60 2.74 -4.35 7.37
N LEU A 61 2.50 -3.20 6.73
CA LEU A 61 1.15 -2.72 6.50
C LEU A 61 0.35 -3.64 5.57
N PHE A 62 0.97 -4.10 4.47
CA PHE A 62 0.32 -5.03 3.55
C PHE A 62 -0.02 -6.36 4.23
N LEU A 63 0.89 -6.96 5.02
CA LEU A 63 0.59 -8.24 5.67
C LEU A 63 -0.51 -8.10 6.72
N ARG A 64 -0.64 -6.96 7.39
CA ARG A 64 -1.78 -6.68 8.28
C ARG A 64 -3.09 -6.57 7.51
N HIS A 65 -3.07 -5.92 6.36
CA HIS A 65 -4.22 -5.89 5.46
C HIS A 65 -4.60 -7.32 5.03
N TYR A 66 -3.60 -8.06 4.55
CA TYR A 66 -3.76 -9.38 3.92
C TYR A 66 -4.23 -10.44 4.92
N SER A 67 -3.71 -10.40 6.15
CA SER A 67 -4.09 -11.32 7.23
C SER A 67 -5.43 -11.01 7.89
N LYS A 68 -6.04 -9.85 7.59
CA LYS A 68 -7.30 -9.40 8.19
C LYS A 68 -7.25 -9.49 9.72
N SER A 69 -7.99 -10.43 10.31
CA SER A 69 -8.07 -10.64 11.77
C SER A 69 -7.48 -11.98 12.22
N PHE A 70 -6.80 -12.71 11.33
CA PHE A 70 -6.15 -13.97 11.71
C PHE A 70 -4.95 -13.70 12.62
N SER A 71 -4.80 -14.50 13.68
CA SER A 71 -3.70 -14.33 14.65
C SER A 71 -2.37 -14.88 14.14
N SER A 72 -2.36 -15.66 13.05
CA SER A 72 -1.15 -16.16 12.41
C SER A 72 -1.32 -16.37 10.90
N SER A 73 -0.19 -16.39 10.18
CA SER A 73 -0.16 -16.72 8.75
C SER A 73 -0.70 -18.13 8.48
N SER A 74 -0.42 -19.08 9.37
CA SER A 74 -0.86 -20.47 9.27
C SER A 74 -2.40 -20.57 9.28
N GLN A 75 -3.04 -19.89 10.23
CA GLN A 75 -4.51 -19.83 10.29
C GLN A 75 -5.12 -19.18 9.05
N MET A 76 -4.52 -18.08 8.57
CA MET A 76 -4.95 -17.42 7.35
C MET A 76 -4.84 -18.36 6.13
N ILE A 77 -3.71 -19.06 5.98
CA ILE A 77 -3.48 -20.01 4.88
C ILE A 77 -4.51 -21.14 4.94
N ALA A 78 -4.66 -21.80 6.10
CA ALA A 78 -5.61 -22.88 6.30
C ALA A 78 -7.05 -22.44 5.97
N HIS A 79 -7.44 -21.23 6.40
CA HIS A 79 -8.74 -20.66 6.08
C HIS A 79 -8.92 -20.45 4.56
N GLN A 80 -7.94 -19.85 3.88
CA GLN A 80 -8.01 -19.65 2.43
C GLN A 80 -8.10 -20.99 1.68
N LEU A 81 -7.31 -21.99 2.06
CA LEU A 81 -7.38 -23.35 1.48
C LEU A 81 -8.76 -23.98 1.68
N LYS A 82 -9.31 -23.89 2.90
CA LYS A 82 -10.65 -24.40 3.22
C LYS A 82 -11.72 -23.80 2.32
N ILE A 83 -11.78 -22.47 2.19
CA ILE A 83 -12.76 -21.81 1.32
C ILE A 83 -12.54 -22.18 -0.16
N SER A 84 -11.28 -22.37 -0.57
CA SER A 84 -10.96 -22.72 -1.96
C SER A 84 -11.53 -24.07 -2.39
N THR A 85 -11.74 -25.00 -1.44
CA THR A 85 -12.45 -26.25 -1.74
C THR A 85 -13.94 -26.05 -2.05
N GLN A 86 -14.54 -24.95 -1.58
CA GLN A 86 -15.96 -24.65 -1.73
C GLN A 86 -16.22 -23.83 -3.00
N LYS A 87 -15.33 -22.87 -3.31
CA LYS A 87 -15.43 -22.01 -4.49
C LYS A 87 -14.04 -21.53 -4.93
N LYS A 88 -13.90 -21.26 -6.23
CA LYS A 88 -12.71 -20.58 -6.76
C LYS A 88 -12.66 -19.14 -6.23
N LEU A 89 -11.57 -18.78 -5.56
CA LEU A 89 -11.37 -17.40 -5.12
C LEU A 89 -10.80 -16.54 -6.26
N PRO A 90 -11.03 -15.22 -6.24
CA PRO A 90 -10.29 -14.28 -7.10
C PRO A 90 -8.77 -14.45 -6.95
N LYS A 91 -8.04 -14.14 -8.03
CA LYS A 91 -6.57 -14.24 -8.08
C LYS A 91 -5.91 -13.45 -6.94
N ASP A 92 -6.44 -12.27 -6.68
CA ASP A 92 -6.02 -11.21 -5.78
C ASP A 92 -6.87 -11.15 -4.50
N TYR A 93 -7.45 -12.29 -4.11
CA TYR A 93 -8.26 -12.44 -2.90
C TYR A 93 -7.55 -11.91 -1.65
N ASN A 94 -8.20 -10.98 -0.94
CA ASN A 94 -7.71 -10.25 0.23
C ASN A 94 -6.49 -9.36 0.00
N GLU A 95 -6.04 -9.18 -1.23
CA GLU A 95 -4.92 -8.29 -1.53
C GLU A 95 -5.36 -6.87 -1.82
N ALA A 96 -6.44 -6.71 -2.60
CA ALA A 96 -6.92 -5.40 -2.98
C ALA A 96 -7.48 -4.64 -1.77
N GLY A 97 -7.21 -3.34 -1.73
CA GLY A 97 -7.57 -2.46 -0.62
C GLY A 97 -7.67 -1.00 -1.02
N HIS A 98 -7.88 -0.16 -0.01
CA HIS A 98 -7.98 1.29 -0.12
C HIS A 98 -7.13 1.95 0.96
N ILE A 99 -6.67 3.17 0.68
CA ILE A 99 -5.77 3.93 1.57
C ILE A 99 -6.42 4.22 2.93
N ASP A 100 -7.74 4.45 2.98
CA ASP A 100 -8.48 4.70 4.22
C ASP A 100 -8.49 3.50 5.17
N HIS A 101 -8.73 2.29 4.65
CA HIS A 101 -8.64 1.06 5.41
C HIS A 101 -7.23 0.81 5.95
N ASP A 102 -6.21 1.01 5.11
CA ASP A 102 -4.82 0.82 5.53
C ASP A 102 -4.36 1.88 6.52
N PHE A 103 -4.81 3.11 6.37
CA PHE A 103 -4.54 4.15 7.36
C PHE A 103 -5.20 3.82 8.70
N ALA A 104 -6.40 3.23 8.71
CA ALA A 104 -7.03 2.75 9.94
C ALA A 104 -6.21 1.63 10.61
N LEU A 105 -5.66 0.70 9.82
CA LEU A 105 -4.73 -0.32 10.32
C LEU A 105 -3.45 0.30 10.89
N ALA A 106 -2.87 1.27 10.18
CA ALA A 106 -1.69 2.00 10.63
C ALA A 106 -1.95 2.76 11.95
N LYS A 107 -3.12 3.39 12.11
CA LYS A 107 -3.52 4.03 13.37
C LYS A 107 -3.72 3.03 14.51
N LYS A 108 -4.25 1.84 14.22
CA LYS A 108 -4.53 0.82 15.24
C LYS A 108 -3.26 0.14 15.73
N TYR A 109 -2.37 -0.20 14.80
CA TYR A 109 -1.25 -1.10 15.07
C TYR A 109 0.14 -0.46 14.93
N GLY A 110 0.23 0.74 14.35
CA GLY A 110 1.49 1.28 13.87
C GLY A 110 2.02 0.56 12.64
N ILE A 111 3.14 1.06 12.14
CA ILE A 111 3.91 0.51 11.02
C ILE A 111 5.35 0.34 11.50
N ALA A 112 5.91 -0.86 11.32
CA ALA A 112 7.31 -1.15 11.63
C ALA A 112 8.25 -0.41 10.68
N SER A 113 9.51 -0.23 11.07
CA SER A 113 10.51 0.26 10.11
C SER A 113 10.90 -0.83 9.13
N GLU A 114 11.37 -0.42 7.95
CA GLU A 114 11.93 -1.36 6.96
C GLU A 114 13.17 -2.10 7.49
N ARG A 115 13.91 -1.48 8.43
CA ARG A 115 15.00 -2.14 9.16
C ARG A 115 14.53 -3.30 10.03
N GLU A 116 13.35 -3.16 10.66
CA GLU A 116 12.78 -4.20 11.53
C GLU A 116 12.06 -5.29 10.71
N LEU A 117 11.40 -4.90 9.61
CA LEU A 117 10.65 -5.83 8.78
C LEU A 117 10.84 -5.53 7.28
N PRO A 118 11.95 -5.96 6.67
CA PRO A 118 12.24 -5.58 5.29
C PRO A 118 11.26 -6.21 4.29
N TYR A 119 10.88 -5.40 3.32
CA TYR A 119 10.25 -5.77 2.07
C TYR A 119 11.32 -6.23 1.07
N ASN A 120 11.25 -7.50 0.67
CA ASN A 120 12.15 -8.04 -0.34
C ASN A 120 11.35 -8.51 -1.57
N PRO A 121 11.43 -7.79 -2.70
CA PRO A 121 10.72 -8.16 -3.93
C PRO A 121 11.39 -9.29 -4.71
N LEU A 122 12.68 -9.55 -4.50
CA LEU A 122 13.54 -10.32 -5.43
C LEU A 122 13.94 -11.71 -4.94
N PHE A 123 13.73 -12.05 -3.66
CA PHE A 123 14.10 -13.36 -3.13
C PHE A 123 12.97 -14.40 -3.26
N SER A 124 13.35 -15.66 -3.46
CA SER A 124 12.48 -16.85 -3.59
C SER A 124 11.50 -17.05 -2.42
N ASN A 125 11.72 -16.37 -1.29
CA ASN A 125 10.91 -16.43 -0.08
C ASN A 125 10.35 -15.05 0.36
N GLY A 126 10.37 -14.03 -0.51
CA GLY A 126 9.74 -12.73 -0.24
C GLY A 126 8.20 -12.80 -0.22
N VAL A 127 7.54 -11.75 0.28
CA VAL A 127 6.06 -11.68 0.37
C VAL A 127 5.41 -11.93 -0.98
N ALA A 128 5.94 -11.33 -2.06
CA ALA A 128 5.39 -11.53 -3.40
C ALA A 128 5.42 -12.99 -3.85
N MET A 129 6.51 -13.71 -3.57
CA MET A 129 6.61 -15.13 -3.88
C MET A 129 5.74 -15.99 -2.99
N ALA A 130 5.63 -15.65 -1.71
CA ALA A 130 4.73 -16.33 -0.77
C ALA A 130 3.27 -16.22 -1.19
N VAL A 131 2.80 -15.01 -1.53
CA VAL A 131 1.45 -14.77 -2.04
C VAL A 131 1.24 -15.52 -3.36
N LYS A 132 2.20 -15.46 -4.30
CA LYS A 132 2.12 -16.20 -5.58
C LYS A 132 1.97 -17.72 -5.36
N ARG A 133 2.74 -18.31 -4.45
CA ARG A 133 2.65 -19.74 -4.11
C ARG A 133 1.30 -20.09 -3.49
N LEU A 134 0.81 -19.28 -2.57
CA LEU A 134 -0.53 -19.47 -1.97
C LEU A 134 -1.64 -19.42 -3.02
N ARG A 135 -1.61 -18.45 -3.95
CA ARG A 135 -2.57 -18.37 -5.06
C ARG A 135 -2.58 -19.67 -5.89
N HIS A 136 -1.39 -20.12 -6.30
CA HIS A 136 -1.23 -21.32 -7.11
C HIS A 136 -1.81 -22.54 -6.41
N GLN A 137 -1.46 -22.76 -5.14
CA GLN A 137 -1.93 -23.90 -4.37
C GLN A 137 -3.46 -23.87 -4.19
N ARG A 138 -4.02 -22.69 -3.93
CA ARG A 138 -5.46 -22.49 -3.87
C ARG A 138 -6.16 -22.88 -5.17
N ASP A 139 -5.63 -22.42 -6.30
CA ASP A 139 -6.24 -22.65 -7.61
C ASP A 139 -6.20 -24.14 -7.99
N GLN A 140 -5.10 -24.82 -7.66
CA GLN A 140 -4.98 -26.28 -7.78
C GLN A 140 -6.01 -26.99 -6.92
N LEU A 141 -6.07 -26.67 -5.62
CA LEU A 141 -7.01 -27.28 -4.69
C LEU A 141 -8.48 -27.05 -5.09
N ALA A 142 -8.82 -25.86 -5.57
CA ALA A 142 -10.16 -25.54 -6.07
C ALA A 142 -10.52 -26.38 -7.31
N THR A 143 -9.56 -26.59 -8.21
CA THR A 143 -9.75 -27.40 -9.42
C THR A 143 -9.94 -28.87 -9.06
N GLU A 144 -9.07 -29.42 -8.22
CA GLU A 144 -9.17 -30.80 -7.72
C GLU A 144 -10.50 -31.04 -6.98
N ALA A 145 -10.88 -30.13 -6.08
CA ALA A 145 -12.14 -30.24 -5.36
C ALA A 145 -13.35 -30.24 -6.30
N SER A 146 -13.34 -29.39 -7.33
CA SER A 146 -14.39 -29.34 -8.34
C SER A 146 -14.49 -30.65 -9.13
N GLN A 147 -13.36 -31.23 -9.55
CA GLN A 147 -13.31 -32.50 -10.26
C GLN A 147 -13.83 -33.67 -9.41
N LEU A 148 -13.36 -33.78 -8.16
CA LEU A 148 -13.79 -34.83 -7.23
C LEU A 148 -15.27 -34.71 -6.86
N LYS A 149 -15.80 -33.49 -6.71
CA LYS A 149 -17.24 -33.26 -6.50
C LYS A 149 -18.06 -33.74 -7.68
N LYS A 150 -17.64 -33.46 -8.92
CA LYS A 150 -18.30 -33.97 -10.13
C LYS A 150 -18.27 -35.49 -10.20
N ALA A 151 -17.18 -36.11 -9.77
CA ALA A 151 -17.04 -37.57 -9.69
C ALA A 151 -17.73 -38.21 -8.47
N ARG A 152 -18.39 -37.43 -7.59
CA ARG A 152 -18.97 -37.88 -6.31
C ARG A 152 -17.97 -38.55 -5.37
N GLN A 153 -16.69 -38.14 -5.45
CA GLN A 153 -15.58 -38.64 -4.62
C GLN A 153 -15.12 -37.61 -3.57
N TRP A 154 -15.89 -36.54 -3.36
CA TRP A 154 -15.56 -35.48 -2.40
C TRP A 154 -16.26 -35.72 -1.06
N SER A 155 -15.60 -36.45 -0.15
CA SER A 155 -16.02 -36.62 1.25
C SER A 155 -15.30 -35.63 2.18
N ASP A 156 -15.76 -35.55 3.44
CA ASP A 156 -15.08 -34.73 4.47
C ASP A 156 -13.65 -35.22 4.74
N SER A 157 -13.43 -36.53 4.75
CA SER A 157 -12.09 -37.10 4.94
C SER A 157 -11.14 -36.75 3.78
N VAL A 158 -11.63 -36.81 2.54
CA VAL A 158 -10.88 -36.39 1.35
C VAL A 158 -10.57 -34.90 1.41
N ALA A 159 -11.55 -34.07 1.80
CA ALA A 159 -11.36 -32.63 1.95
C ALA A 159 -10.27 -32.31 2.98
N GLN A 160 -10.33 -32.91 4.17
CA GLN A 160 -9.34 -32.71 5.24
C GLN A 160 -7.95 -33.12 4.78
N HIS A 161 -7.80 -34.29 4.15
CA HIS A 161 -6.51 -34.77 3.65
C HIS A 161 -5.91 -33.82 2.61
N LYS A 162 -6.70 -33.39 1.63
CA LYS A 162 -6.25 -32.47 0.56
C LYS A 162 -5.89 -31.08 1.07
N ILE A 163 -6.65 -30.56 2.05
CA ILE A 163 -6.32 -29.29 2.72
C ILE A 163 -5.01 -29.43 3.49
N GLN A 164 -4.82 -30.51 4.27
CA GLN A 164 -3.60 -30.73 5.04
C GLN A 164 -2.38 -30.88 4.13
N GLN A 165 -2.47 -31.67 3.06
CA GLN A 165 -1.40 -31.83 2.07
C GLN A 165 -1.01 -30.48 1.44
N SER A 166 -2.00 -29.68 1.05
CA SER A 166 -1.77 -28.33 0.51
C SER A 166 -1.14 -27.39 1.54
N HIS A 167 -1.53 -27.52 2.80
CA HIS A 167 -0.99 -26.72 3.89
C HIS A 167 0.50 -27.05 4.14
N GLU A 168 0.89 -28.33 4.13
CA GLU A 168 2.29 -28.74 4.28
C GLU A 168 3.17 -28.22 3.14
N GLN A 169 2.67 -28.24 1.89
CA GLN A 169 3.37 -27.66 0.74
C GLN A 169 3.62 -26.14 0.89
N LEU A 170 2.81 -25.46 1.70
CA LEU A 170 2.92 -24.03 2.00
C LEU A 170 3.66 -23.74 3.31
N LYS A 171 4.17 -24.73 4.03
CA LYS A 171 4.86 -24.51 5.32
C LYS A 171 6.03 -23.52 5.19
N GLY A 172 6.76 -23.59 4.08
CA GLY A 172 7.91 -22.72 3.80
C GLY A 172 7.56 -21.24 3.59
N ILE A 173 6.30 -20.88 3.33
CA ILE A 173 5.89 -19.48 3.13
C ILE A 173 5.42 -18.78 4.41
N ASN A 174 5.22 -19.52 5.52
CA ASN A 174 4.73 -18.96 6.78
C ASN A 174 5.60 -17.80 7.29
N LYS A 175 6.93 -17.97 7.28
CA LYS A 175 7.85 -16.93 7.76
C LYS A 175 7.77 -15.63 6.95
N ALA A 176 7.52 -15.74 5.64
CA ALA A 176 7.39 -14.57 4.77
C ALA A 176 6.13 -13.76 5.10
N LEU A 177 5.03 -14.45 5.42
CA LEU A 177 3.73 -13.87 5.73
C LEU A 177 3.51 -13.59 7.23
N ALA A 178 4.47 -13.98 8.07
CA ALA A 178 4.42 -13.73 9.50
C ALA A 178 4.70 -12.26 9.82
N LEU A 179 4.00 -11.77 10.82
CA LEU A 179 4.24 -10.48 11.44
C LEU A 179 4.83 -10.69 12.84
N PRO A 180 5.82 -9.89 13.27
CA PRO A 180 6.24 -9.90 14.66
C PRO A 180 5.10 -9.43 15.57
N ASN A 181 5.13 -9.80 16.86
CA ASN A 181 4.11 -9.38 17.83
C ASN A 181 4.16 -7.86 18.10
N SER A 182 5.36 -7.31 18.31
CA SER A 182 5.60 -5.87 18.49
C SER A 182 6.91 -5.47 17.84
N THR A 183 7.05 -4.19 17.53
CA THR A 183 8.33 -3.56 17.15
C THR A 183 8.35 -2.16 17.75
N HIS A 184 9.54 -1.60 17.97
CA HIS A 184 9.66 -0.27 18.56
C HIS A 184 9.05 0.79 17.64
N THR A 185 9.30 0.69 16.33
CA THR A 185 8.78 1.68 15.38
C THR A 185 7.25 1.61 15.24
N ARG A 186 6.61 0.46 15.46
CA ARG A 186 5.14 0.38 15.50
C ARG A 186 4.55 1.20 16.65
N ASP A 187 5.09 1.06 17.85
CA ASP A 187 4.59 1.82 19.00
C ASP A 187 4.77 3.32 18.80
N TRP A 188 5.91 3.72 18.23
CA TRP A 188 6.19 5.11 17.89
C TRP A 188 5.25 5.64 16.80
N THR A 189 5.12 4.94 15.67
CA THR A 189 4.26 5.37 14.54
C THR A 189 2.81 5.44 14.96
N ARG A 190 2.33 4.47 15.75
CA ARG A 190 0.96 4.49 16.30
C ARG A 190 0.70 5.76 17.11
N LYS A 191 1.63 6.12 18.02
CA LYS A 191 1.53 7.35 18.82
C LYS A 191 1.57 8.60 17.96
N TRP A 192 2.44 8.63 16.95
CA TRP A 192 2.51 9.75 16.01
C TRP A 192 1.21 9.91 15.21
N LEU A 193 0.70 8.81 14.63
CA LEU A 193 -0.53 8.75 13.83
C LEU A 193 -1.80 9.03 14.64
N ALA A 194 -1.78 8.84 15.96
CA ALA A 194 -2.90 9.22 16.83
C ALA A 194 -3.24 10.72 16.69
N ASN A 195 -2.23 11.55 16.40
CA ASN A 195 -2.38 12.99 16.20
C ASN A 195 -2.88 13.39 14.81
N TYR A 196 -3.18 12.43 13.93
CA TYR A 196 -3.61 12.70 12.56
C TYR A 196 -4.95 12.05 12.23
N LYS A 197 -5.66 12.69 11.31
CA LYS A 197 -6.83 12.16 10.61
C LYS A 197 -6.54 12.13 9.12
N LEU A 198 -6.96 11.05 8.46
CA LEU A 198 -7.02 10.99 7.01
C LEU A 198 -8.27 11.75 6.58
N ARG A 199 -8.10 12.71 5.67
CA ARG A 199 -9.20 13.31 4.92
C ARG A 199 -9.28 12.63 3.58
N GLN A 200 -10.50 12.36 3.15
CA GLN A 200 -10.83 11.75 1.88
C GLN A 200 -11.76 12.68 1.12
N LEU A 201 -11.42 12.97 -0.13
CA LEU A 201 -12.23 13.77 -1.04
C LEU A 201 -12.53 12.95 -2.29
N LYS A 202 -13.74 13.10 -2.82
CA LYS A 202 -14.20 12.45 -4.05
C LYS A 202 -14.52 13.54 -5.09
N PRO A 203 -13.62 13.80 -6.06
CA PRO A 203 -13.88 14.80 -7.09
C PRO A 203 -14.96 14.28 -8.03
N LYS A 204 -15.83 15.17 -8.50
CA LYS A 204 -16.89 14.87 -9.47
C LYS A 204 -16.41 14.97 -10.92
N THR A 205 -15.34 15.73 -11.16
CA THR A 205 -14.79 15.98 -12.50
C THR A 205 -13.27 15.97 -12.47
N SER A 206 -12.64 15.76 -13.64
CA SER A 206 -11.18 15.84 -13.79
C SER A 206 -10.64 17.23 -13.45
N THR A 207 -11.35 18.31 -13.85
CA THR A 207 -10.98 19.69 -13.49
C THR A 207 -11.00 19.89 -11.98
N GLN A 208 -12.03 19.38 -11.28
CA GLN A 208 -12.09 19.45 -9.83
C GLN A 208 -10.96 18.62 -9.18
N ALA A 209 -10.67 17.42 -9.69
CA ALA A 209 -9.56 16.61 -9.21
C ALA A 209 -8.23 17.37 -9.31
N LYS A 210 -7.92 17.94 -10.48
CA LYS A 210 -6.70 18.74 -10.71
C LYS A 210 -6.59 19.90 -9.73
N SER A 211 -7.67 20.68 -9.59
CA SER A 211 -7.73 21.83 -8.69
C SER A 211 -7.52 21.43 -7.22
N LEU A 212 -8.18 20.35 -6.78
CA LEU A 212 -8.03 19.85 -5.41
C LEU A 212 -6.61 19.32 -5.15
N ILE A 213 -6.02 18.57 -6.09
CA ILE A 213 -4.63 18.10 -5.96
C ILE A 213 -3.69 19.30 -5.82
N ILE A 214 -3.75 20.26 -6.74
CA ILE A 214 -2.89 21.46 -6.73
C ILE A 214 -3.07 22.24 -5.42
N SER A 215 -4.32 22.47 -5.01
CA SER A 215 -4.64 23.21 -3.77
C SER A 215 -4.12 22.50 -2.52
N GLN A 216 -4.08 21.18 -2.48
CA GLN A 216 -3.52 20.47 -1.33
C GLN A 216 -1.99 20.41 -1.38
N LEU A 217 -1.39 20.27 -2.56
CA LEU A 217 0.07 20.20 -2.74
C LEU A 217 0.82 21.45 -2.27
N THR A 218 0.18 22.62 -2.22
CA THR A 218 0.76 23.84 -1.62
C THR A 218 0.99 23.71 -0.11
N HIS A 219 0.34 22.75 0.54
CA HIS A 219 0.34 22.60 1.99
C HIS A 219 0.84 21.24 2.45
N ARG A 220 0.61 20.19 1.65
CA ARG A 220 0.87 18.80 2.04
C ARG A 220 0.89 17.82 0.85
N PRO A 221 1.57 16.68 1.01
CA PRO A 221 1.48 15.53 0.11
C PRO A 221 0.04 15.01 -0.03
N VAL A 222 -0.28 14.49 -1.21
CA VAL A 222 -1.62 13.98 -1.55
C VAL A 222 -1.48 12.57 -2.11
N ALA A 223 -2.18 11.60 -1.54
CA ALA A 223 -2.35 10.31 -2.17
C ALA A 223 -3.63 10.30 -3.02
N VAL A 224 -3.64 9.53 -4.09
CA VAL A 224 -4.81 9.38 -4.97
C VAL A 224 -5.04 7.93 -5.34
N ASP A 225 -6.31 7.56 -5.49
CA ASP A 225 -6.69 6.37 -6.22
C ASP A 225 -7.07 6.76 -7.65
N VAL A 226 -6.54 6.03 -8.63
CA VAL A 226 -6.78 6.23 -10.06
C VAL A 226 -7.40 5.00 -10.70
N THR A 227 -8.13 5.17 -11.81
CA THR A 227 -8.69 4.07 -12.63
C THR A 227 -8.02 3.87 -13.99
N ASN A 228 -7.06 4.74 -14.36
CA ASN A 228 -6.38 4.72 -15.65
C ASN A 228 -4.86 4.61 -15.51
N PHE A 229 -4.37 3.87 -14.51
CA PHE A 229 -2.93 3.82 -14.22
C PHE A 229 -2.06 3.37 -15.41
N THR A 230 -2.63 2.60 -16.34
CA THR A 230 -1.99 2.20 -17.60
C THR A 230 -1.66 3.37 -18.53
N GLU A 231 -2.36 4.50 -18.43
CA GLU A 231 -2.03 5.76 -19.13
C GLU A 231 -0.88 6.52 -18.46
N LEU A 232 -0.64 6.26 -17.18
CA LEU A 232 0.31 7.03 -16.35
C LEU A 232 1.70 6.41 -16.29
N SER A 233 1.81 5.10 -16.59
CA SER A 233 3.08 4.38 -16.50
C SER A 233 3.20 3.34 -17.61
N SER A 234 4.27 3.44 -18.40
CA SER A 234 4.66 2.39 -19.34
C SER A 234 4.94 1.05 -18.64
N HIS A 235 5.26 1.07 -17.35
CA HIS A 235 5.50 -0.14 -16.56
C HIS A 235 4.20 -0.86 -16.17
N ALA A 236 3.05 -0.19 -16.26
CA ALA A 236 1.76 -0.80 -15.95
C ALA A 236 1.43 -2.02 -16.84
N GLN A 237 2.01 -2.06 -18.05
CA GLN A 237 1.84 -3.15 -19.02
C GLN A 237 2.34 -4.49 -18.47
N TYR A 238 3.39 -4.48 -17.63
CA TYR A 238 3.97 -5.68 -17.04
C TYR A 238 3.15 -6.26 -15.89
N PHE A 239 2.21 -5.48 -15.34
CA PHE A 239 1.47 -5.87 -14.14
C PHE A 239 0.13 -6.54 -14.42
N SER A 240 -0.29 -6.81 -15.68
CA SER A 240 -1.61 -7.35 -16.12
C SER A 240 -2.66 -6.26 -16.38
N SER A 241 -3.50 -6.46 -17.40
CA SER A 241 -4.64 -5.61 -17.79
C SER A 241 -5.68 -5.37 -16.68
N THR A 242 -5.56 -6.06 -15.55
CA THR A 242 -6.37 -5.91 -14.34
C THR A 242 -5.95 -4.73 -13.43
N TYR A 243 -4.79 -4.10 -13.64
CA TYR A 243 -4.28 -3.00 -12.80
C TYR A 243 -4.53 -1.60 -13.39
N SER A 244 -5.65 -1.41 -14.09
CA SER A 244 -6.09 -0.05 -14.44
C SER A 244 -6.32 0.79 -13.17
N ARG A 245 -6.76 0.15 -12.08
CA ARG A 245 -6.89 0.78 -10.76
C ARG A 245 -5.59 0.71 -9.96
N HIS A 246 -5.21 1.83 -9.36
CA HIS A 246 -3.97 1.93 -8.59
C HIS A 246 -4.03 3.05 -7.54
N SER A 247 -3.27 2.90 -6.47
CA SER A 247 -3.07 3.93 -5.45
C SER A 247 -1.64 4.46 -5.54
N LEU A 248 -1.46 5.78 -5.51
CA LEU A 248 -0.15 6.44 -5.65
C LEU A 248 -0.10 7.74 -4.85
N VAL A 249 1.09 8.34 -4.73
CA VAL A 249 1.28 9.65 -4.08
C VAL A 249 1.73 10.70 -5.08
N VAL A 250 1.08 11.84 -5.05
CA VAL A 250 1.45 13.06 -5.76
C VAL A 250 2.26 13.94 -4.81
N SER A 251 3.45 14.35 -5.25
CA SER A 251 4.37 15.14 -4.42
C SER A 251 4.58 16.56 -4.92
N HIS A 252 4.33 16.82 -6.21
CA HIS A 252 4.59 18.13 -6.79
C HIS A 252 3.77 18.38 -8.05
N TYR A 253 3.50 19.65 -8.35
CA TYR A 253 2.89 20.12 -9.60
C TYR A 253 3.84 21.10 -10.29
N LYS A 254 4.05 20.92 -11.59
CA LYS A 254 4.91 21.75 -12.44
C LYS A 254 4.02 22.55 -13.40
N PRO A 255 3.76 23.85 -13.12
CA PRO A 255 2.89 24.65 -13.97
C PRO A 255 3.40 24.83 -15.39
N THR A 256 4.73 24.87 -15.58
CA THR A 256 5.36 25.13 -16.90
C THR A 256 5.16 24.00 -17.90
N THR A 257 5.04 22.75 -17.42
CA THR A 257 4.84 21.57 -18.28
C THR A 257 3.47 20.91 -18.06
N ASP A 258 2.63 21.49 -17.19
CA ASP A 258 1.37 20.93 -16.75
C ASP A 258 1.46 19.45 -16.33
N GLN A 259 2.41 19.16 -15.46
CA GLN A 259 2.71 17.81 -15.00
C GLN A 259 2.66 17.68 -13.48
N PHE A 260 2.20 16.53 -13.01
CA PHE A 260 2.41 16.12 -11.63
C PHE A 260 3.64 15.22 -11.52
N THR A 261 4.41 15.40 -10.46
CA THR A 261 5.37 14.39 -10.02
C THR A 261 4.64 13.40 -9.12
N ILE A 262 4.63 12.14 -9.54
CA ILE A 262 4.03 11.03 -8.82
C ILE A 262 5.08 10.04 -8.32
N ARG A 263 4.70 9.28 -7.31
CA ARG A 263 5.41 8.12 -6.79
C ARG A 263 4.45 6.95 -6.74
N SER A 264 4.86 5.83 -7.31
CA SER A 264 4.06 4.60 -7.39
C SER A 264 4.94 3.40 -7.06
N SER A 265 4.31 2.34 -6.54
CA SER A 265 4.96 1.09 -6.17
C SER A 265 5.30 0.17 -7.34
N THR A 266 5.17 0.62 -8.59
CA THR A 266 5.51 -0.16 -9.80
C THR A 266 6.88 0.14 -10.39
N HIS A 267 7.55 1.21 -9.94
CA HIS A 267 8.85 1.61 -10.43
C HIS A 267 9.64 2.32 -9.33
N LYS A 268 10.96 2.37 -9.49
CA LYS A 268 11.83 3.05 -8.53
C LYS A 268 11.72 4.57 -8.69
N GLY A 269 11.60 5.28 -7.58
CA GLY A 269 11.66 6.74 -7.53
C GLY A 269 10.37 7.45 -7.94
N SER A 270 10.51 8.67 -8.47
CA SER A 270 9.39 9.49 -8.90
C SER A 270 9.39 9.69 -10.41
N THR A 271 8.21 9.74 -11.02
CA THR A 271 8.05 10.07 -12.44
C THR A 271 7.12 11.28 -12.61
N ASN A 272 7.26 11.98 -13.74
CA ASN A 272 6.32 13.05 -14.10
C ASN A 272 5.26 12.48 -15.02
N VAL A 273 4.00 12.85 -14.77
CA VAL A 273 2.85 12.46 -15.60
C VAL A 273 2.03 13.68 -15.96
N SER A 274 1.32 13.62 -17.09
CA SER A 274 0.37 14.67 -17.48
C SER A 274 -0.63 14.92 -16.35
N ALA A 275 -0.81 16.20 -15.99
CA ALA A 275 -1.75 16.58 -14.94
C ALA A 275 -3.18 16.19 -15.32
N ASP A 276 -3.55 16.37 -16.59
CA ASP A 276 -4.85 15.98 -17.10
C ASP A 276 -5.04 14.47 -17.08
N ALA A 277 -4.04 13.68 -17.47
CA ALA A 277 -4.13 12.22 -17.43
C ALA A 277 -4.35 11.69 -16.01
N LEU A 278 -3.58 12.19 -15.03
CA LEU A 278 -3.75 11.82 -13.63
C LEU A 278 -5.14 12.22 -13.12
N SER A 279 -5.55 13.45 -13.42
CA SER A 279 -6.79 14.02 -12.89
C SER A 279 -8.03 13.35 -13.48
N ARG A 280 -7.99 12.91 -14.74
CA ARG A 280 -9.07 12.13 -15.38
C ARG A 280 -9.33 10.80 -14.68
N GLY A 281 -8.27 10.10 -14.26
CA GLY A 281 -8.42 8.82 -13.57
C GLY A 281 -8.67 8.93 -12.07
N THR A 282 -8.39 10.09 -11.48
CA THR A 282 -8.48 10.28 -10.02
C THR A 282 -9.93 10.26 -9.58
N TYR A 283 -10.30 9.25 -8.79
CA TYR A 283 -11.65 9.12 -8.24
C TYR A 283 -11.68 9.30 -6.71
N GLN A 284 -10.53 9.26 -6.05
CA GLN A 284 -10.38 9.57 -4.61
C GLN A 284 -9.04 10.27 -4.36
N LEU A 285 -9.05 11.27 -3.48
CA LEU A 285 -7.86 11.92 -2.96
C LEU A 285 -7.80 11.74 -1.45
N TYR A 286 -6.60 11.64 -0.91
CA TYR A 286 -6.34 11.49 0.50
C TYR A 286 -5.20 12.39 0.96
N TYR A 287 -5.33 12.95 2.15
CA TYR A 287 -4.26 13.70 2.79
C TYR A 287 -4.41 13.67 4.31
N LEU A 288 -3.29 13.87 5.01
CA LEU A 288 -3.26 13.89 6.46
C LEU A 288 -3.51 15.29 7.00
N VAL A 289 -4.30 15.37 8.07
CA VAL A 289 -4.54 16.60 8.83
C VAL A 289 -4.22 16.31 10.29
N LYS A 290 -3.36 17.13 10.88
CA LYS A 290 -3.10 17.08 12.33
C LYS A 290 -4.39 17.43 13.07
N ASN A 291 -4.72 16.68 14.12
CA ASN A 291 -5.80 17.02 15.02
C ASN A 291 -5.54 18.43 15.56
N LYS A 292 -6.56 19.27 15.58
CA LYS A 292 -6.50 20.49 16.40
C LYS A 292 -6.22 20.03 17.83
N ALA A 293 -5.31 20.71 18.53
CA ALA A 293 -5.24 20.57 19.96
C ALA A 293 -6.65 20.89 20.49
N SER A 294 -7.23 19.97 21.23
CA SER A 294 -8.35 20.31 22.10
C SER A 294 -7.74 21.20 23.17
N ASP A 295 -7.92 22.51 23.00
CA ASP A 295 -7.73 23.50 24.05
C ASP A 295 -8.72 23.21 25.20
#